data_AF-A0A929GCW0-F1
#
_entry.id   AF-A0A929GCW0-F1
#
_cell.length_a   1.000
_cell.length_b   1.000
_cell.length_c   1.000
_cell.angle_alpha   90.00
_cell.angle_beta   90.00
_cell.angle_gamma   90.00
#
_symmetry.space_group_name_H-M   'P 1'
#
loop_
_entity.id
_entity.type
_entity.pdbx_description
1 polymer ?
#
loop_
_entity_poly.entity_id
_entity_poly.type
_entity_poly.pdbx_seq_one_letter_code
_entity_poly.pdbx_strand_id
1 'polypeptide(L)'
;MVNNQILQDLADRIVNDNAVLFLGSELFAGPGEGNAPPSKRGIGKALAERFEYGKDEYSLPAVARDYKVLHGRHALTEFLKSVLNDPQLSPTRVHQLVADLSMPFTKIITTNYDRLLERALRRVRKGFVLIVRDSDVPYFDETKIILIKMQGCITQPDSLIITEDDYEEFLVRLPTLSDVIRALFATKTLIFIGYDLEDRGFQRLYANVTRGVGVHRRRAYAISERDLAPVDVKFWREKGIEIVRGKVVGFLEELMAEINRSGPVEEVEEVVSLPDQPYKFLDSFETEDVGIFFGRQEDSHRLADKILSHRLVVLYGGSGTGKTSLIRAGVAPILARRSCLPLVVRPADGPALAAKRELREK
;
A
#
# COMPACT_ATOMS: atom_id res chain seq x y z
N MET A 1 -12.92 -17.20 12.65
CA MET A 1 -12.46 -15.97 13.33
C MET A 1 -10.99 -15.85 13.07
N VAL A 2 -10.55 -14.70 12.55
CA VAL A 2 -9.13 -14.42 12.31
C VAL A 2 -8.40 -14.43 13.66
N ASN A 3 -7.18 -14.94 13.71
CA ASN A 3 -6.37 -14.92 14.92
C ASN A 3 -6.09 -13.45 15.31
N ASN A 4 -6.55 -13.04 16.49
CA ASN A 4 -6.45 -11.65 16.97
C ASN A 4 -5.00 -11.14 16.98
N GLN A 5 -4.03 -12.02 17.25
CA GLN A 5 -2.61 -11.65 17.25
C GLN A 5 -2.06 -11.33 15.85
N ILE A 6 -2.62 -11.96 14.79
CA ILE A 6 -2.25 -11.65 13.40
C ILE A 6 -2.80 -10.28 13.01
N LEU A 7 -4.05 -9.98 13.37
CA LEU A 7 -4.65 -8.68 13.08
C LEU A 7 -3.86 -7.54 13.75
N GLN A 8 -3.44 -7.73 15.00
CA GLN A 8 -2.59 -6.79 15.73
C GLN A 8 -1.25 -6.56 15.03
N ASP A 9 -0.48 -7.61 14.71
CA ASP A 9 0.81 -7.43 14.00
C ASP A 9 0.60 -6.76 12.63
N LEU A 10 -0.44 -7.12 11.88
CA LEU A 10 -0.73 -6.49 10.59
C LEU A 10 -1.10 -5.01 10.73
N ALA A 11 -1.92 -4.65 11.71
CA ALA A 11 -2.28 -3.27 12.01
C ALA A 11 -1.03 -2.45 12.36
N ASP A 12 -0.17 -2.97 13.24
CA ASP A 12 1.09 -2.31 13.61
C ASP A 12 2.01 -2.11 12.40
N ARG A 13 2.14 -3.11 11.53
CA ARG A 13 2.94 -3.01 10.30
C ARG A 13 2.38 -1.94 9.37
N ILE A 14 1.06 -1.84 9.27
CA ILE A 14 0.38 -0.85 8.44
C ILE A 14 0.59 0.56 8.97
N VAL A 15 0.37 0.79 10.27
CA VAL A 15 0.57 2.10 10.92
C VAL A 15 2.00 2.61 10.79
N ASN A 16 2.98 1.70 10.79
CA ASN A 16 4.41 2.02 10.65
C ASN A 16 4.93 2.04 9.20
N ASP A 17 4.05 2.11 8.19
CA ASP A 17 4.39 2.06 6.75
C ASP A 17 5.30 0.87 6.38
N ASN A 18 5.16 -0.25 7.08
CA ASN A 18 6.01 -1.44 6.95
C ASN A 18 5.28 -2.62 6.30
N ALA A 19 4.17 -2.34 5.62
CA ALA A 19 3.38 -3.31 4.88
C ALA A 19 3.23 -2.91 3.41
N VAL A 20 2.79 -3.86 2.57
CA VAL A 20 2.30 -3.64 1.20
C VAL A 20 1.04 -4.48 0.99
N LEU A 21 -0.04 -3.86 0.54
CA LEU A 21 -1.29 -4.50 0.14
C LEU A 21 -1.14 -4.93 -1.31
N PHE A 22 -1.25 -6.23 -1.54
CA PHE A 22 -1.12 -6.82 -2.84
C PHE A 22 -2.50 -7.37 -3.25
N LEU A 23 -3.15 -6.71 -4.20
CA LEU A 23 -4.57 -6.90 -4.52
C LEU A 23 -4.74 -7.58 -5.88
N GLY A 24 -5.47 -8.70 -5.89
CA GLY A 24 -5.71 -9.51 -7.08
C GLY A 24 -7.11 -9.30 -7.65
N SER A 25 -7.34 -9.77 -8.87
CA SER A 25 -8.59 -9.57 -9.60
C SER A 25 -9.76 -10.36 -9.05
N GLU A 26 -9.50 -11.48 -8.38
CA GLU A 26 -10.56 -12.30 -7.77
C GLU A 26 -11.19 -11.58 -6.56
N LEU A 27 -10.55 -10.52 -6.06
CA LEU A 27 -10.99 -9.74 -4.91
C LEU A 27 -12.33 -9.00 -5.15
N PHE A 28 -12.60 -8.62 -6.39
CA PHE A 28 -13.65 -7.67 -6.73
C PHE A 28 -14.82 -8.31 -7.49
N ALA A 29 -14.71 -9.60 -7.81
CA ALA A 29 -15.74 -10.36 -8.50
C ALA A 29 -16.62 -11.08 -7.48
N GLY A 30 -17.72 -10.45 -7.07
CA GLY A 30 -18.71 -11.02 -6.15
C GLY A 30 -20.08 -11.15 -6.81
N PRO A 31 -20.80 -12.29 -6.65
CA PRO A 31 -22.16 -12.46 -7.15
C PRO A 31 -23.13 -11.71 -6.23
N GLY A 32 -23.28 -10.39 -6.41
CA GLY A 32 -24.21 -9.62 -5.58
C GLY A 32 -24.26 -8.12 -5.82
N GLU A 33 -23.21 -7.53 -6.41
CA GLU A 33 -23.24 -6.13 -6.82
C GLU A 33 -23.30 -6.11 -8.34
N GLY A 34 -24.46 -5.73 -8.92
CA GLY A 34 -24.75 -5.82 -10.36
C GLY A 34 -23.80 -5.05 -11.30
N ASN A 35 -22.76 -4.40 -10.75
CA ASN A 35 -21.79 -3.53 -11.42
C ASN A 35 -20.33 -3.87 -11.04
N ALA A 36 -20.05 -5.10 -10.60
CA ALA A 36 -18.71 -5.56 -10.25
C ALA A 36 -17.87 -5.90 -11.51
N PRO A 37 -16.54 -5.65 -11.51
CA PRO A 37 -15.69 -6.02 -12.64
C PRO A 37 -15.56 -7.55 -12.74
N PRO A 38 -15.40 -8.08 -13.96
CA PRO A 38 -15.14 -9.51 -14.13
C PRO A 38 -13.75 -9.87 -13.59
N SER A 39 -13.63 -11.05 -12.98
CA SER A 39 -12.34 -11.59 -12.57
C SER A 39 -11.49 -11.97 -13.77
N LYS A 40 -10.17 -12.22 -13.58
CA LYS A 40 -9.32 -12.70 -14.68
C LYS A 40 -9.81 -14.02 -15.24
N ARG A 41 -10.32 -14.92 -14.38
CA ARG A 41 -10.96 -16.15 -14.82
C ARG A 41 -12.21 -15.87 -15.66
N GLY A 42 -13.02 -14.89 -15.26
CA GLY A 42 -14.18 -14.42 -16.03
C GLY A 42 -13.80 -13.84 -17.39
N ILE A 43 -12.77 -12.99 -17.45
CA ILE A 43 -12.24 -12.44 -18.70
C ILE A 43 -11.72 -13.55 -19.62
N GLY A 44 -10.98 -14.51 -19.06
CA GLY A 44 -10.45 -15.66 -19.83
C GLY A 44 -11.58 -16.49 -20.43
N LYS A 45 -12.64 -16.75 -19.67
CA LYS A 45 -13.83 -17.47 -20.16
C LYS A 45 -14.55 -16.71 -21.27
N ALA A 46 -14.83 -15.42 -21.08
CA ALA A 46 -15.49 -14.60 -22.09
C ALA A 46 -14.64 -14.48 -23.38
N LEU A 47 -13.31 -14.42 -23.24
CA LEU A 47 -12.41 -14.41 -24.39
C LEU A 47 -12.45 -15.75 -25.11
N ALA A 48 -12.39 -16.87 -24.38
CA ALA A 48 -12.41 -18.21 -24.95
C ALA A 48 -13.71 -18.52 -25.71
N GLU A 49 -14.86 -18.09 -25.18
CA GLU A 49 -16.16 -18.19 -25.86
C GLU A 49 -16.20 -17.38 -27.16
N ARG A 50 -15.54 -16.22 -27.21
CA ARG A 50 -15.56 -15.31 -28.36
C ARG A 50 -14.99 -15.90 -29.65
N PHE A 51 -14.04 -16.83 -29.57
CA PHE A 51 -13.39 -17.43 -30.74
C PHE A 51 -13.39 -18.97 -30.70
N GLU A 52 -14.32 -19.55 -29.93
CA GLU A 52 -14.50 -21.01 -29.86
C GLU A 52 -13.21 -21.75 -29.47
N TYR A 53 -12.60 -21.33 -28.37
CA TYR A 53 -11.31 -21.86 -27.93
C TYR A 53 -11.37 -23.37 -27.64
N GLY A 54 -10.60 -24.14 -28.41
CA GLY A 54 -10.67 -25.61 -28.44
C GLY A 54 -9.58 -26.35 -27.65
N LYS A 55 -8.91 -25.72 -26.67
CA LYS A 55 -7.87 -26.38 -25.85
C LYS A 55 -8.29 -26.51 -24.39
N ASP A 56 -7.71 -27.50 -23.71
CA ASP A 56 -7.94 -27.76 -22.28
C ASP A 56 -7.34 -26.69 -21.36
N GLU A 57 -6.22 -26.07 -21.75
CA GLU A 57 -5.59 -25.02 -20.95
C GLU A 57 -6.34 -23.69 -21.08
N TYR A 58 -7.12 -23.36 -20.05
CA TYR A 58 -8.12 -22.28 -20.07
C TYR A 58 -7.75 -21.07 -19.21
N SER A 59 -6.46 -20.89 -18.89
CA SER A 59 -5.99 -19.71 -18.15
C SER A 59 -6.10 -18.46 -19.03
N LEU A 60 -6.35 -17.29 -18.42
CA LEU A 60 -6.39 -16.04 -19.17
C LEU A 60 -5.12 -15.82 -20.01
N PRO A 61 -3.90 -16.06 -19.50
CA PRO A 61 -2.69 -15.89 -20.31
C PRO A 61 -2.60 -16.81 -21.52
N ALA A 62 -2.99 -18.08 -21.38
CA ALA A 62 -2.97 -19.05 -22.47
C ALA A 62 -4.00 -18.71 -23.56
N VAL A 63 -5.23 -18.43 -23.15
CA VAL A 63 -6.32 -18.03 -24.06
C VAL A 63 -5.98 -16.72 -24.76
N ALA A 64 -5.45 -15.73 -24.03
CA ALA A 64 -5.06 -14.44 -24.58
C ALA A 64 -3.90 -14.55 -25.57
N ARG A 65 -2.94 -15.46 -25.33
CA ARG A 65 -1.85 -15.77 -26.28
C ARG A 65 -2.44 -16.25 -27.60
N ASP A 66 -3.32 -17.24 -27.56
CA ASP A 66 -3.89 -17.83 -28.79
C ASP A 66 -4.79 -16.84 -29.52
N TYR A 67 -5.60 -16.05 -28.80
CA TYR A 67 -6.37 -14.98 -29.40
C TYR A 67 -5.47 -13.91 -30.06
N LYS A 68 -4.36 -13.52 -29.42
CA LYS A 68 -3.37 -12.59 -29.99
C LYS A 68 -2.74 -13.16 -31.26
N VAL A 69 -2.45 -14.46 -31.31
CA VAL A 69 -1.89 -15.12 -32.50
C VAL A 69 -2.89 -15.08 -33.67
N LEU A 70 -4.17 -15.34 -33.41
CA LEU A 70 -5.20 -15.41 -34.45
C LEU A 70 -5.69 -14.03 -34.92
N HIS A 71 -5.82 -13.07 -33.99
CA HIS A 71 -6.52 -11.79 -34.25
C HIS A 71 -5.65 -10.54 -34.01
N GLY A 72 -4.43 -10.71 -33.51
CA GLY A 72 -3.52 -9.62 -33.21
C GLY A 72 -3.76 -8.95 -31.85
N ARG A 73 -2.75 -8.19 -31.40
CA ARG A 73 -2.77 -7.49 -30.09
C ARG A 73 -3.84 -6.41 -30.01
N HIS A 74 -4.12 -5.74 -31.13
CA HIS A 74 -5.14 -4.69 -31.18
C HIS A 74 -6.54 -5.27 -30.88
N ALA A 75 -6.92 -6.37 -31.52
CA ALA A 75 -8.20 -7.02 -31.26
C ALA A 75 -8.34 -7.49 -29.80
N LEU A 76 -7.24 -8.01 -29.21
CA LEU A 76 -7.22 -8.40 -27.80
C LEU A 76 -7.47 -7.20 -26.88
N THR A 77 -6.83 -6.08 -27.20
CA THR A 77 -7.00 -4.83 -26.47
C THR A 77 -8.43 -4.32 -26.53
N GLU A 78 -9.04 -4.31 -27.72
CA GLU A 78 -10.42 -3.85 -27.89
C GLU A 78 -11.42 -4.76 -27.17
N PHE A 79 -11.17 -6.07 -27.18
CA PHE A 79 -11.94 -7.00 -26.34
C PHE A 79 -11.85 -6.62 -24.86
N LEU A 80 -10.64 -6.43 -24.31
CA LEU A 80 -10.49 -6.06 -22.90
C LEU A 80 -11.18 -4.74 -22.56
N LYS A 81 -11.10 -3.75 -23.45
CA LYS A 81 -11.78 -2.47 -23.27
C LYS A 81 -13.30 -2.65 -23.22
N SER A 82 -13.85 -3.48 -24.11
CA SER A 82 -15.30 -3.75 -24.14
C SER A 82 -15.81 -4.38 -22.84
N VAL A 83 -14.95 -5.12 -22.13
CA VAL A 83 -15.28 -5.83 -20.90
C VAL A 83 -15.02 -4.96 -19.65
N LEU A 84 -13.98 -4.12 -19.67
CA LEU A 84 -13.48 -3.42 -18.47
C LEU A 84 -13.80 -1.92 -18.42
N ASN A 85 -14.20 -1.31 -19.53
CA ASN A 85 -14.64 0.09 -19.58
C ASN A 85 -16.16 0.24 -19.64
N ASP A 86 -16.91 -0.77 -19.19
CA ASP A 86 -18.37 -0.65 -19.07
C ASP A 86 -18.72 0.48 -18.09
N PRO A 87 -19.47 1.53 -18.53
CA PRO A 87 -19.86 2.64 -17.67
C PRO A 87 -20.69 2.25 -16.45
N GLN A 88 -21.34 1.08 -16.47
CA GLN A 88 -22.09 0.57 -15.34
C GLN A 88 -21.16 0.13 -14.22
N LEU A 89 -19.92 -0.27 -14.51
CA LEU A 89 -18.97 -0.69 -13.50
C LEU A 89 -18.70 0.43 -12.49
N SER A 90 -18.77 0.10 -11.21
CA SER A 90 -18.56 1.04 -10.10
C SER A 90 -17.68 0.43 -9.02
N PRO A 91 -16.89 1.24 -8.28
CA PRO A 91 -16.10 0.72 -7.18
C PRO A 91 -16.99 0.03 -6.14
N THR A 92 -16.76 -1.27 -5.95
CA THR A 92 -17.46 -2.12 -4.97
C THR A 92 -17.12 -1.75 -3.53
N ARG A 93 -17.82 -2.34 -2.55
CA ARG A 93 -17.49 -2.19 -1.11
C ARG A 93 -16.02 -2.51 -0.79
N VAL A 94 -15.42 -3.50 -1.46
CA VAL A 94 -14.01 -3.86 -1.24
C VAL A 94 -13.06 -2.75 -1.71
N HIS A 95 -13.34 -2.11 -2.85
CA HIS A 95 -12.56 -0.95 -3.30
C HIS A 95 -12.64 0.19 -2.29
N GLN A 96 -13.82 0.40 -1.72
CA GLN A 96 -14.03 1.42 -0.70
C GLN A 96 -13.21 1.11 0.55
N LEU A 97 -13.33 -0.11 1.10
CA LEU A 97 -12.58 -0.53 2.28
C LEU A 97 -11.06 -0.42 2.09
N VAL A 98 -10.54 -0.84 0.94
CA VAL A 98 -9.12 -0.67 0.60
C VAL A 98 -8.71 0.80 0.56
N ALA A 99 -9.54 1.66 -0.03
CA ALA A 99 -9.26 3.09 -0.08
C ALA A 99 -9.26 3.73 1.33
N ASP A 100 -10.17 3.32 2.21
CA ASP A 100 -10.24 3.81 3.60
C ASP A 100 -9.05 3.27 4.43
N LEU A 101 -8.68 1.99 4.23
CA LEU A 101 -7.50 1.36 4.84
C LEU A 101 -6.19 2.03 4.41
N SER A 102 -6.20 2.81 3.33
CA SER A 102 -5.02 3.54 2.84
C SER A 102 -4.71 4.82 3.63
N MET A 103 -5.44 5.11 4.73
CA MET A 103 -5.29 6.35 5.50
C MET A 103 -4.27 6.33 6.66
N PRO A 104 -3.62 5.21 6.99
CA PRO A 104 -2.25 5.23 7.58
C PRO A 104 -1.16 4.67 6.65
N PHE A 105 -1.57 3.99 5.58
CA PHE A 105 -0.71 3.21 4.69
C PHE A 105 -0.38 3.93 3.38
N THR A 106 0.75 3.65 2.72
CA THR A 106 1.11 4.38 1.48
C THR A 106 1.35 3.55 0.23
N LYS A 107 1.34 2.20 0.22
CA LYS A 107 1.91 1.43 -0.92
C LYS A 107 1.06 0.25 -1.41
N ILE A 108 0.12 0.47 -2.32
CA ILE A 108 -0.72 -0.59 -2.88
C ILE A 108 -0.10 -1.13 -4.17
N ILE A 109 -0.08 -2.45 -4.34
CA ILE A 109 0.19 -3.10 -5.62
C ILE A 109 -1.07 -3.85 -6.05
N THR A 110 -1.48 -3.69 -7.31
CA THR A 110 -2.58 -4.47 -7.88
C THR A 110 -2.20 -5.06 -9.23
N THR A 111 -2.81 -6.21 -9.53
CA THR A 111 -2.71 -6.88 -10.85
C THR A 111 -3.98 -6.70 -11.68
N ASN A 112 -4.86 -5.76 -11.30
CA ASN A 112 -6.09 -5.46 -12.03
C ASN A 112 -5.85 -4.47 -13.16
N TYR A 113 -6.63 -4.61 -14.23
CA TYR A 113 -6.50 -3.77 -15.43
C TYR A 113 -7.47 -2.57 -15.41
N ASP A 114 -8.64 -2.71 -14.76
CA ASP A 114 -9.72 -1.70 -14.67
C ASP A 114 -9.34 -0.48 -13.81
N ARG A 115 -10.18 0.57 -13.79
CA ARG A 115 -9.91 1.83 -13.07
C ARG A 115 -10.66 2.00 -11.75
N LEU A 116 -11.23 0.94 -11.20
CA LEU A 116 -12.17 1.05 -10.08
C LEU A 116 -11.47 1.40 -8.76
N LEU A 117 -10.26 0.87 -8.53
CA LEU A 117 -9.46 1.25 -7.36
C LEU A 117 -8.99 2.71 -7.44
N GLU A 118 -8.56 3.18 -8.62
CA GLU A 118 -8.22 4.58 -8.84
C GLU A 118 -9.42 5.49 -8.54
N ARG A 119 -10.63 5.10 -8.99
CA ARG A 119 -11.87 5.84 -8.71
C ARG A 119 -12.18 5.87 -7.22
N ALA A 120 -11.98 4.76 -6.50
CA ALA A 120 -12.16 4.73 -5.05
C ALA A 120 -11.15 5.60 -4.31
N LEU A 121 -9.87 5.59 -4.73
CA LEU A 121 -8.81 6.39 -4.09
C LEU A 121 -8.96 7.90 -4.32
N ARG A 122 -9.65 8.34 -5.38
CA ARG A 122 -9.92 9.78 -5.61
C ARG A 122 -10.72 10.46 -4.51
N ARG A 123 -11.52 9.70 -3.75
CA ARG A 123 -12.28 10.25 -2.61
C ARG A 123 -11.41 10.49 -1.38
N VAL A 124 -10.19 9.95 -1.37
CA VAL A 124 -9.28 10.01 -0.23
C VAL A 124 -8.47 11.31 -0.30
N ARG A 125 -8.49 12.08 0.80
CA ARG A 125 -7.84 13.41 0.88
C ARG A 125 -6.34 13.40 0.56
N LYS A 126 -5.63 12.32 0.97
CA LYS A 126 -4.19 12.16 0.76
C LYS A 126 -3.79 12.13 -0.72
N GLY A 127 -4.72 11.80 -1.61
CA GLY A 127 -4.44 11.60 -3.03
C GLY A 127 -3.53 10.39 -3.30
N PHE A 128 -3.29 10.11 -4.57
CA PHE A 128 -2.44 8.98 -4.97
C PHE A 128 -1.59 9.30 -6.22
N VAL A 129 -0.47 8.59 -6.34
CA VAL A 129 0.36 8.50 -7.54
C VAL A 129 0.14 7.13 -8.17
N LEU A 130 -0.16 7.12 -9.47
CA LEU A 130 -0.32 5.90 -10.24
C LEU A 130 0.99 5.53 -10.94
N ILE A 131 1.49 4.32 -10.70
CA ILE A 131 2.69 3.78 -11.33
C ILE A 131 2.29 2.57 -12.17
N VAL A 132 2.52 2.64 -13.48
CA VAL A 132 2.21 1.56 -14.43
C VAL A 132 3.46 1.13 -15.19
N ARG A 133 4.43 2.04 -15.38
CA ARG A 133 5.64 1.84 -16.18
C ARG A 133 6.88 2.42 -15.50
N ASP A 134 8.05 2.11 -16.05
CA ASP A 134 9.33 2.65 -15.60
C ASP A 134 9.38 4.19 -15.65
N SER A 135 8.76 4.80 -16.66
CA SER A 135 8.67 6.26 -16.79
C SER A 135 7.87 6.93 -15.67
N ASP A 136 7.04 6.18 -14.94
CA ASP A 136 6.23 6.70 -13.84
C ASP A 136 7.02 6.69 -12.52
N VAL A 137 8.03 5.83 -12.38
CA VAL A 137 8.79 5.64 -11.13
C VAL A 137 9.43 6.93 -10.61
N PRO A 138 10.00 7.84 -11.44
CA PRO A 138 10.54 9.11 -10.94
C PRO A 138 9.54 10.02 -10.23
N TYR A 139 8.23 9.82 -10.42
CA TYR A 139 7.18 10.60 -9.77
C TYR A 139 6.73 10.03 -8.42
N PHE A 140 7.48 9.08 -7.86
CA PHE A 140 7.23 8.55 -6.53
C PHE A 140 7.15 9.69 -5.50
N ASP A 141 6.05 9.75 -4.77
CA ASP A 141 5.80 10.77 -3.76
C ASP A 141 5.33 10.08 -2.48
N GLU A 142 6.25 9.95 -1.50
CA GLU A 142 5.98 9.28 -0.22
C GLU A 142 4.91 10.00 0.62
N THR A 143 4.54 11.23 0.28
CA THR A 143 3.43 11.95 0.94
C THR A 143 2.06 11.46 0.47
N LYS A 144 1.99 10.76 -0.66
CA LYS A 144 0.77 10.26 -1.28
C LYS A 144 0.66 8.75 -1.17
N ILE A 145 -0.52 8.22 -1.52
CA ILE A 145 -0.68 6.79 -1.74
C ILE A 145 -0.02 6.43 -3.06
N ILE A 146 0.89 5.48 -3.05
CA ILE A 146 1.50 4.89 -4.24
C ILE A 146 0.64 3.71 -4.65
N LEU A 147 0.04 3.77 -5.84
CA LEU A 147 -0.67 2.67 -6.45
C LEU A 147 0.12 2.14 -7.64
N ILE A 148 0.67 0.93 -7.51
CA ILE A 148 1.39 0.23 -8.57
C ILE A 148 0.46 -0.74 -9.29
N LYS A 149 0.26 -0.56 -10.60
CA LYS A 149 -0.46 -1.50 -11.47
C LYS A 149 0.52 -2.30 -12.30
N MET A 150 1.07 -3.33 -11.68
CA MET A 150 2.22 -4.04 -12.24
C MET A 150 1.92 -4.81 -13.54
N GLN A 151 0.66 -5.07 -13.86
CA GLN A 151 0.25 -5.74 -15.11
C GLN A 151 -0.37 -4.78 -16.14
N GLY A 152 -0.18 -3.49 -15.95
CA GLY A 152 -0.70 -2.46 -16.85
C GLY A 152 -2.07 -1.93 -16.46
N CYS A 153 -2.57 -1.02 -17.29
CA CYS A 153 -3.86 -0.36 -17.10
C CYS A 153 -4.61 -0.27 -18.43
N ILE A 154 -5.94 -0.47 -18.40
CA ILE A 154 -6.77 -0.50 -19.61
C ILE A 154 -6.76 0.81 -20.40
N THR A 155 -6.51 1.94 -19.73
CA THR A 155 -6.34 3.25 -20.39
C THR A 155 -4.95 3.51 -20.94
N GLN A 156 -4.02 2.57 -20.74
CA GLN A 156 -2.67 2.59 -21.28
C GLN A 156 -2.39 1.24 -21.97
N PRO A 157 -3.03 0.92 -23.11
CA PRO A 157 -3.06 -0.44 -23.67
C PRO A 157 -1.70 -1.11 -23.91
N ASP A 158 -0.69 -0.34 -24.27
CA ASP A 158 0.68 -0.78 -24.51
C ASP A 158 1.42 -1.17 -23.22
N SER A 159 0.86 -0.88 -22.05
CA SER A 159 1.36 -1.38 -20.75
C SER A 159 0.80 -2.74 -20.34
N LEU A 160 -0.23 -3.26 -21.03
CA LEU A 160 -0.94 -4.44 -20.59
C LEU A 160 -0.04 -5.68 -20.60
N ILE A 161 -0.10 -6.46 -19.53
CA ILE A 161 0.60 -7.74 -19.38
C ILE A 161 -0.46 -8.81 -19.23
N ILE A 162 -0.73 -9.54 -20.31
CA ILE A 162 -1.87 -10.45 -20.35
C ILE A 162 -1.54 -11.80 -20.98
N THR A 163 -0.75 -11.87 -22.04
CA THR A 163 -0.41 -13.15 -22.68
C THR A 163 0.74 -13.83 -21.95
N GLU A 164 0.89 -15.15 -22.11
CA GLU A 164 2.04 -15.88 -21.54
C GLU A 164 3.38 -15.20 -21.84
N ASP A 165 3.63 -14.82 -23.11
CA ASP A 165 4.84 -14.07 -23.50
C ASP A 165 5.04 -12.78 -22.68
N ASP A 166 3.96 -12.05 -22.37
CA ASP A 166 4.07 -10.81 -21.63
C ASP A 166 4.52 -11.08 -20.18
N TYR A 167 4.02 -12.16 -19.56
CA TYR A 167 4.39 -12.54 -18.20
C TYR A 167 5.84 -13.00 -18.11
N GLU A 168 6.35 -13.68 -19.14
CA GLU A 168 7.74 -14.14 -19.19
C GLU A 168 8.72 -12.96 -19.36
N GLU A 169 8.35 -11.97 -20.18
CA GLU A 169 9.21 -10.83 -20.47
C GLU A 169 9.03 -9.64 -19.52
N PHE A 170 7.97 -9.62 -18.69
CA PHE A 170 7.60 -8.49 -17.83
C PHE A 170 8.79 -7.91 -17.05
N LEU A 171 9.51 -8.76 -16.30
CA LEU A 171 10.59 -8.32 -15.43
C LEU A 171 11.80 -7.76 -16.19
N VAL A 172 11.92 -8.11 -17.48
CA VAL A 172 12.98 -7.63 -18.38
C VAL A 172 12.55 -6.34 -19.09
N ARG A 173 11.27 -6.22 -19.45
CA ARG A 173 10.71 -5.04 -20.12
C ARG A 173 10.51 -3.84 -19.20
N LEU A 174 10.30 -4.07 -17.91
CA LEU A 174 10.08 -3.04 -16.89
C LEU A 174 11.13 -3.14 -15.76
N PRO A 175 12.44 -2.95 -16.07
CA PRO A 175 13.52 -3.17 -15.11
C PRO A 175 13.41 -2.26 -13.88
N THR A 176 13.07 -0.99 -14.06
CA THR A 176 13.04 -0.01 -12.96
C THR A 176 11.87 -0.30 -12.03
N LEU A 177 10.67 -0.54 -12.58
CA LEU A 177 9.53 -0.94 -11.78
C LEU A 177 9.76 -2.29 -11.08
N SER A 178 10.44 -3.22 -11.75
CA SER A 178 10.82 -4.51 -11.17
C SER A 178 11.73 -4.36 -9.97
N ASP A 179 12.68 -3.42 -9.99
CA ASP A 179 13.56 -3.15 -8.87
C ASP A 179 12.80 -2.54 -7.67
N VAL A 180 11.85 -1.65 -7.93
CA VAL A 180 10.94 -1.15 -6.89
C VAL A 180 10.14 -2.30 -6.26
N ILE A 181 9.55 -3.18 -7.08
CA ILE A 181 8.78 -4.33 -6.59
C ILE A 181 9.67 -5.27 -5.77
N ARG A 182 10.88 -5.59 -6.24
CA ARG A 182 11.84 -6.43 -5.50
C ARG A 182 12.22 -5.79 -4.16
N ALA A 183 12.47 -4.48 -4.12
CA ALA A 183 12.78 -3.75 -2.90
C ALA A 183 11.61 -3.81 -1.90
N LEU A 184 10.36 -3.65 -2.36
CA LEU A 184 9.17 -3.79 -1.52
C LEU A 184 9.03 -5.21 -0.96
N PHE A 185 9.24 -6.24 -1.79
CA PHE A 185 9.20 -7.64 -1.36
C PHE A 185 10.29 -7.98 -0.34
N ALA A 186 11.46 -7.36 -0.45
CA ALA A 186 12.57 -7.57 0.49
C ALA A 186 12.37 -6.82 1.82
N THR A 187 11.73 -5.65 1.80
CA THR A 187 11.74 -4.71 2.93
C THR A 187 10.41 -4.55 3.65
N LYS A 188 9.29 -5.00 3.09
CA LYS A 188 7.94 -4.81 3.65
C LYS A 188 7.25 -6.15 3.93
N THR A 189 6.28 -6.13 4.84
CA THR A 189 5.37 -7.27 5.05
C THR A 189 4.30 -7.25 3.95
N LEU A 190 4.17 -8.34 3.20
CA LEU A 190 3.23 -8.42 2.09
C LEU A 190 1.91 -9.02 2.55
N ILE A 191 0.79 -8.42 2.13
CA ILE A 191 -0.57 -8.89 2.43
C ILE A 191 -1.28 -9.13 1.10
N PHE A 192 -1.37 -10.39 0.69
CA PHE A 192 -2.03 -10.83 -0.53
C PHE A 192 -3.53 -11.00 -0.29
N ILE A 193 -4.35 -10.29 -1.06
CA ILE A 193 -5.81 -10.34 -0.96
C ILE A 193 -6.41 -10.54 -2.35
N GLY A 194 -7.27 -11.56 -2.50
CA GLY A 194 -7.90 -11.92 -3.77
C GLY A 194 -6.95 -12.50 -4.80
N TYR A 195 -5.94 -13.24 -4.35
CA TYR A 195 -5.08 -14.08 -5.18
C TYR A 195 -5.52 -15.53 -5.09
N ASP A 196 -5.52 -16.20 -6.22
CA ASP A 196 -5.53 -17.65 -6.25
C ASP A 196 -4.09 -18.13 -6.07
N LEU A 197 -3.78 -18.75 -4.94
CA LEU A 197 -2.42 -19.25 -4.66
C LEU A 197 -2.07 -20.48 -5.50
N GLU A 198 -3.06 -21.13 -6.11
CA GLU A 198 -2.84 -22.23 -7.04
C GLU A 198 -2.55 -21.73 -8.46
N ASP A 199 -2.73 -20.43 -8.73
CA ASP A 199 -2.42 -19.82 -10.01
C ASP A 199 -0.92 -19.87 -10.32
N ARG A 200 -0.58 -20.42 -11.50
CA ARG A 200 0.80 -20.53 -11.97
C ARG A 200 1.44 -19.15 -12.16
N GLY A 201 0.67 -18.14 -12.57
CA GLY A 201 1.15 -16.76 -12.73
C GLY A 201 1.62 -16.17 -11.41
N PHE A 202 0.80 -16.29 -10.35
CA PHE A 202 1.15 -15.89 -9.00
C PHE A 202 2.39 -16.63 -8.48
N GLN A 203 2.43 -17.96 -8.61
CA GLN A 203 3.55 -18.77 -8.15
C GLN A 203 4.87 -18.37 -8.82
N ARG A 204 4.86 -18.17 -10.15
CA ARG A 204 6.03 -17.69 -10.90
C ARG A 204 6.44 -16.30 -10.45
N LEU A 205 5.49 -15.38 -10.33
CA LEU A 205 5.76 -14.02 -9.87
C LEU A 205 6.43 -14.05 -8.50
N TYR A 206 5.81 -14.69 -7.51
CA TYR A 206 6.30 -14.76 -6.14
C TYR A 206 7.69 -15.40 -6.07
N ALA A 207 7.93 -16.49 -6.82
CA ALA A 207 9.24 -17.13 -6.89
C ALA A 207 10.31 -16.19 -7.48
N ASN A 208 10.00 -15.44 -8.54
CA ASN A 208 10.95 -14.55 -9.19
C ASN A 208 11.35 -13.36 -8.32
N VAL A 209 10.40 -12.76 -7.62
CA VAL A 209 10.66 -11.57 -6.78
C VAL A 209 11.27 -11.92 -5.42
N THR A 210 11.10 -13.15 -4.94
CA THR A 210 11.71 -13.61 -3.66
C THR A 210 13.03 -14.37 -3.83
N ARG A 211 13.41 -14.75 -5.07
CA ARG A 211 14.62 -15.53 -5.37
C ARG A 211 15.89 -14.97 -4.71
N GLY A 212 16.06 -13.65 -4.70
CA GLY A 212 17.24 -12.99 -4.15
C GLY A 212 17.32 -12.95 -2.62
N VAL A 213 16.18 -13.06 -1.92
CA VAL A 213 16.11 -12.95 -0.45
C VAL A 213 16.17 -14.32 0.23
N GLY A 214 15.81 -15.39 -0.51
CA GLY A 214 15.95 -16.77 -0.07
C GLY A 214 15.23 -17.06 1.25
N VAL A 215 15.94 -17.64 2.21
CA VAL A 215 15.40 -18.01 3.54
C VAL A 215 15.18 -16.82 4.48
N HIS A 216 15.80 -15.66 4.19
CA HIS A 216 15.70 -14.45 5.02
C HIS A 216 14.55 -13.52 4.62
N ARG A 217 13.67 -13.97 3.73
CA ARG A 217 12.49 -13.22 3.32
C ARG A 217 11.58 -12.93 4.53
N ARG A 218 10.96 -11.76 4.52
CA ARG A 218 9.95 -11.42 5.52
C ARG A 218 8.73 -12.32 5.39
N ARG A 219 8.04 -12.51 6.51
CA ARG A 219 6.75 -13.20 6.50
C ARG A 219 5.75 -12.38 5.70
N ALA A 220 5.00 -13.06 4.85
CA ALA A 220 3.87 -12.53 4.10
C ALA A 220 2.59 -13.22 4.57
N TYR A 221 1.44 -12.64 4.23
CA TYR A 221 0.13 -13.14 4.60
C TYR A 221 -0.73 -13.25 3.35
N ALA A 222 -1.54 -14.29 3.23
CA ALA A 222 -2.51 -14.44 2.16
C ALA A 222 -3.89 -14.73 2.73
N ILE A 223 -4.88 -13.93 2.33
CA ILE A 223 -6.25 -14.04 2.81
C ILE A 223 -7.00 -14.93 1.82
N SER A 224 -7.43 -16.09 2.31
CA SER A 224 -8.15 -17.08 1.50
C SER A 224 -9.54 -17.33 2.07
N GLU A 225 -10.56 -17.19 1.21
CA GLU A 225 -11.92 -17.63 1.52
C GLU A 225 -12.10 -19.14 1.29
N ARG A 226 -11.23 -19.75 0.47
CA ARG A 226 -11.24 -21.18 0.18
C ARG A 226 -10.45 -21.95 1.23
N ASP A 227 -10.92 -23.17 1.51
CA ASP A 227 -10.15 -24.16 2.26
C ASP A 227 -9.11 -24.79 1.35
N LEU A 228 -7.84 -24.46 1.60
CA LEU A 228 -6.70 -25.08 0.94
C LEU A 228 -6.40 -26.44 1.58
N ALA A 229 -5.90 -27.39 0.78
CA ALA A 229 -5.49 -28.67 1.33
C ALA A 229 -4.33 -28.47 2.32
N PRO A 230 -4.18 -29.35 3.34
CA PRO A 230 -3.12 -29.21 4.34
C PRO A 230 -1.70 -29.15 3.74
N VAL A 231 -1.49 -29.83 2.61
CA VAL A 231 -0.23 -29.80 1.87
C VAL A 231 0.08 -28.41 1.30
N ASP A 232 -0.91 -27.71 0.75
CA ASP A 232 -0.74 -26.38 0.18
C ASP A 232 -0.52 -25.32 1.27
N VAL A 233 -1.25 -25.43 2.38
CA VAL A 233 -1.03 -24.58 3.56
C VAL A 233 0.41 -24.73 4.07
N LYS A 234 0.91 -25.97 4.16
CA LYS A 234 2.29 -26.24 4.58
C LYS A 234 3.30 -25.73 3.55
N PHE A 235 3.07 -25.98 2.27
CA PHE A 235 3.91 -25.50 1.17
C PHE A 235 4.07 -23.98 1.21
N TRP A 236 2.97 -23.23 1.34
CA TRP A 236 3.01 -21.77 1.38
C TRP A 236 3.67 -21.24 2.64
N ARG A 237 3.46 -21.89 3.80
CA ARG A 237 4.16 -21.55 5.04
C ARG A 237 5.67 -21.75 4.92
N GLU A 238 6.13 -22.84 4.30
CA GLU A 238 7.55 -23.08 3.99
C GLU A 238 8.11 -22.06 2.99
N LYS A 239 7.26 -21.44 2.16
CA LYS A 239 7.56 -20.30 1.28
C LYS A 239 7.34 -18.94 1.95
N GLY A 240 7.10 -18.92 3.27
CA GLY A 240 7.01 -17.70 4.08
C GLY A 240 5.68 -16.96 3.99
N ILE A 241 4.64 -17.58 3.41
CA ILE A 241 3.28 -17.05 3.36
C ILE A 241 2.43 -17.75 4.42
N GLU A 242 1.90 -16.97 5.36
CA GLU A 242 0.92 -17.43 6.34
C GLU A 242 -0.50 -17.25 5.79
N ILE A 243 -1.26 -18.35 5.76
CA ILE A 243 -2.64 -18.33 5.25
C ILE A 243 -3.58 -17.88 6.35
N VAL A 244 -4.31 -16.79 6.10
CA VAL A 244 -5.38 -16.28 6.97
C VAL A 244 -6.71 -16.69 6.37
N ARG A 245 -7.41 -17.62 7.04
CA ARG A 245 -8.73 -18.08 6.61
C ARG A 245 -9.81 -17.07 7.03
N GLY A 246 -10.60 -16.60 6.08
CA GLY A 246 -11.73 -15.71 6.37
C GLY A 246 -12.27 -15.06 5.12
N LYS A 247 -13.47 -14.48 5.24
CA LYS A 247 -14.03 -13.61 4.19
C LYS A 247 -13.20 -12.33 4.11
N VAL A 248 -12.90 -11.89 2.89
CA VAL A 248 -12.12 -10.68 2.64
C VAL A 248 -12.73 -9.47 3.32
N VAL A 249 -14.03 -9.24 3.12
CA VAL A 249 -14.72 -8.05 3.65
C VAL A 249 -14.60 -8.02 5.18
N GLY A 250 -14.88 -9.14 5.83
CA GLY A 250 -14.77 -9.25 7.29
C GLY A 250 -13.33 -9.03 7.77
N PHE A 251 -12.33 -9.59 7.07
CA PHE A 251 -10.93 -9.35 7.40
C PHE A 251 -10.54 -7.86 7.28
N LEU A 252 -10.95 -7.18 6.21
CA LEU A 252 -10.65 -5.76 6.01
C LEU A 252 -11.33 -4.88 7.07
N GLU A 253 -12.57 -5.20 7.44
CA GLU A 253 -13.31 -4.49 8.50
C GLU A 253 -12.69 -4.71 9.88
N GLU A 254 -12.32 -5.95 10.22
CA GLU A 254 -11.61 -6.27 11.46
C GLU A 254 -10.23 -5.59 11.52
N LEU A 255 -9.48 -5.59 10.42
CA LEU A 255 -8.18 -4.92 10.33
C LEU A 255 -8.30 -3.41 10.46
N MET A 256 -9.32 -2.80 9.84
CA MET A 256 -9.59 -1.38 9.96
C MET A 256 -9.97 -0.99 11.38
N ALA A 257 -10.80 -1.81 12.05
CA ALA A 257 -11.12 -1.61 13.46
C ALA A 257 -9.87 -1.69 14.34
N GLU A 258 -8.97 -2.65 14.08
CA GLU A 258 -7.70 -2.75 14.81
C GLU A 258 -6.79 -1.56 14.55
N ILE A 259 -6.68 -1.09 13.31
CA ILE A 259 -5.92 0.10 12.97
C ILE A 259 -6.50 1.34 13.65
N ASN A 260 -7.82 1.45 13.79
CA ASN A 260 -8.42 2.59 14.51
C ASN A 260 -8.21 2.47 16.03
N ARG A 261 -8.04 1.25 16.56
CA ARG A 261 -7.66 1.01 17.97
C ARG A 261 -6.17 1.31 18.24
N SER A 262 -5.30 0.90 17.32
CA SER A 262 -3.83 1.01 17.43
C SER A 262 -3.27 2.29 16.80
N GLY A 263 -4.08 2.97 16.00
CA GLY A 263 -3.72 4.18 15.26
C GLY A 263 -3.51 5.37 16.18
N PRO A 264 -2.90 6.45 15.68
CA PRO A 264 -2.75 7.67 16.46
C PRO A 264 -4.14 8.12 16.90
N VAL A 265 -4.29 8.34 18.22
CA VAL A 265 -5.46 8.98 18.83
C VAL A 265 -5.93 10.08 17.88
N GLU A 266 -7.19 10.01 17.43
CA GLU A 266 -7.80 11.09 16.66
C GLU A 266 -7.37 12.41 17.29
N GLU A 267 -6.90 13.36 16.47
CA GLU A 267 -6.76 14.73 16.93
C GLU A 267 -8.15 15.20 17.33
N VAL A 268 -8.49 14.97 18.60
CA VAL A 268 -9.44 15.82 19.28
C VAL A 268 -8.82 17.19 19.11
N GLU A 269 -9.48 18.07 18.36
CA GLU A 269 -9.29 19.50 18.49
C GLU A 269 -9.58 19.80 19.97
N GLU A 270 -8.56 19.66 20.82
CA GLU A 270 -8.60 20.24 22.14
C GLU A 270 -8.88 21.71 21.89
N VAL A 271 -9.98 22.20 22.45
CA VAL A 271 -10.24 23.62 22.56
C VAL A 271 -9.11 24.17 23.42
N VAL A 272 -7.99 24.53 22.79
CA VAL A 272 -6.82 25.01 23.52
C VAL A 272 -7.18 26.40 24.01
N SER A 273 -7.28 26.56 25.33
CA SER A 273 -7.44 27.87 25.94
C SER A 273 -6.23 28.71 25.55
N LEU A 274 -6.45 29.82 24.85
CA LEU A 274 -5.38 30.73 24.48
C LEU A 274 -4.68 31.22 25.77
N PRO A 275 -3.34 31.23 25.82
CA PRO A 275 -2.62 31.80 26.94
C PRO A 275 -2.88 33.31 27.01
N ASP A 276 -2.75 33.90 28.21
CA ASP A 276 -2.97 35.35 28.44
C ASP A 276 -2.12 36.24 27.51
N GLN A 277 -0.98 35.73 27.03
CA GLN A 277 -0.11 36.38 26.05
C GLN A 277 0.16 35.46 24.84
N PRO A 278 -0.67 35.52 23.79
CA PRO A 278 -0.56 34.63 22.62
C PRO A 278 0.54 35.02 21.63
N TYR A 279 1.17 36.19 21.78
CA TYR A 279 2.20 36.69 20.87
C TYR A 279 3.59 36.61 21.49
N LYS A 280 4.48 35.78 20.92
CA LYS A 280 5.85 35.54 21.43
C LYS A 280 6.94 36.45 20.81
N PHE A 281 6.59 37.35 19.90
CA PHE A 281 7.54 38.23 19.20
C PHE A 281 8.74 37.47 18.58
N LEU A 282 9.93 37.62 19.15
CA LEU A 282 11.19 37.00 18.69
C LEU A 282 11.55 35.73 19.47
N ASP A 283 10.78 35.37 20.50
CA ASP A 283 11.03 34.18 21.30
C ASP A 283 10.67 32.91 20.53
N SER A 284 11.36 31.81 20.83
CA SER A 284 11.04 30.52 20.25
C SER A 284 9.75 29.95 20.83
N PHE A 285 8.93 29.35 19.97
CA PHE A 285 7.87 28.44 20.42
C PHE A 285 8.48 27.15 20.99
N GLU A 286 7.94 26.74 22.13
CA GLU A 286 8.27 25.56 22.92
C GLU A 286 7.11 24.56 22.88
N THR A 287 7.26 23.39 23.51
CA THR A 287 6.27 22.30 23.44
C THR A 287 4.90 22.72 23.99
N GLU A 288 4.90 23.61 24.98
CA GLU A 288 3.71 24.11 25.65
C GLU A 288 2.92 25.10 24.78
N ASP A 289 3.56 25.69 23.77
CA ASP A 289 2.95 26.70 22.89
C ASP A 289 2.18 26.09 21.71
N VAL A 290 1.91 24.78 21.72
CA VAL A 290 1.20 24.08 20.63
C VAL A 290 -0.12 24.75 20.27
N GLY A 291 -0.83 25.32 21.27
CA GLY A 291 -2.10 26.03 21.09
C GLY A 291 -2.02 27.34 20.31
N ILE A 292 -0.83 27.91 20.15
CA ILE A 292 -0.60 29.17 19.43
C ILE A 292 0.35 29.01 18.24
N PHE A 293 0.77 27.79 17.92
CA PHE A 293 1.68 27.49 16.82
C PHE A 293 0.94 27.21 15.52
N PHE A 294 0.68 28.26 14.72
CA PHE A 294 -0.10 28.19 13.48
C PHE A 294 0.74 28.37 12.20
N GLY A 295 0.20 27.91 11.07
CA GLY A 295 0.77 28.12 9.72
C GLY A 295 1.86 27.14 9.31
N ARG A 296 2.20 26.16 10.15
CA ARG A 296 3.20 25.11 9.88
C ARG A 296 2.75 23.72 10.27
N GLN A 297 1.44 23.48 10.31
CA GLN A 297 0.83 22.18 10.61
C GLN A 297 1.35 21.12 9.64
N GLU A 298 1.24 21.36 8.33
CA GLU A 298 1.67 20.40 7.31
C GLU A 298 3.17 20.06 7.40
N ASP A 299 4.01 21.06 7.62
CA ASP A 299 5.45 20.85 7.84
C ASP A 299 5.73 20.03 9.10
N SER A 300 4.95 20.24 10.16
CA SER A 300 5.08 19.53 11.43
C SER A 300 4.73 18.04 11.29
N HIS A 301 3.59 17.73 10.65
CA HIS A 301 3.20 16.35 10.36
C HIS A 301 4.19 15.67 9.42
N ARG A 302 4.58 16.34 8.33
CA ARG A 302 5.54 15.79 7.37
C ARG A 302 6.89 15.48 8.02
N LEU A 303 7.37 16.35 8.90
CA LEU A 303 8.62 16.13 9.63
C LEU A 303 8.48 15.01 10.67
N ALA A 304 7.36 14.94 11.40
CA ALA A 304 7.08 13.87 12.35
C ALA A 304 7.02 12.49 11.67
N ASP A 305 6.32 12.39 10.53
CA ASP A 305 6.22 11.15 9.75
C ASP A 305 7.60 10.73 9.22
N LYS A 306 8.42 11.67 8.76
CA LYS A 306 9.82 11.40 8.37
C LYS A 306 10.64 10.86 9.55
N ILE A 307 10.50 11.45 10.73
CA ILE A 307 11.21 11.00 11.95
C ILE A 307 10.81 9.59 12.35
N LEU A 308 9.52 9.25 12.26
CA LEU A 308 9.04 7.92 12.63
C LEU A 308 9.40 6.83 11.62
N SER A 309 9.55 7.20 10.35
CA SER A 309 9.89 6.26 9.26
C SER A 309 11.39 6.08 9.05
N HIS A 310 12.24 6.99 9.54
CA HIS A 310 13.67 6.99 9.29
C HIS A 310 14.50 7.06 10.57
N ARG A 311 15.63 6.35 10.62
CA ARG A 311 16.55 6.37 11.77
C ARG A 311 17.25 7.71 11.98
N LEU A 312 17.36 8.54 10.93
CA LEU A 312 18.01 9.84 10.97
C LEU A 312 17.30 10.80 10.01
N VAL A 313 16.92 11.97 10.51
CA VAL A 313 16.36 13.07 9.72
C VAL A 313 17.17 14.32 10.02
N VAL A 314 17.62 15.01 8.98
CA VAL A 314 18.37 16.27 9.09
C VAL A 314 17.48 17.42 8.64
N LEU A 315 17.13 18.31 9.57
CA LEU A 315 16.43 19.57 9.27
C LEU A 315 17.44 20.71 9.19
N TYR A 316 17.49 21.42 8.06
CA TYR A 316 18.39 22.54 7.83
C TYR A 316 17.65 23.76 7.27
N GLY A 317 18.27 24.94 7.35
CA GLY A 317 17.71 26.21 6.90
C GLY A 317 18.38 27.41 7.58
N GLY A 318 18.21 28.61 7.03
CA GLY A 318 18.83 29.85 7.53
C GLY A 318 18.57 30.11 9.03
N SER A 319 19.44 30.89 9.70
CA SER A 319 19.19 31.27 11.10
C SER A 319 17.87 32.02 11.24
N GLY A 320 17.15 31.83 12.35
CA GLY A 320 15.87 32.49 12.60
C GLY A 320 14.66 31.97 11.81
N THR A 321 14.80 30.99 10.91
CA THR A 321 13.66 30.47 10.11
C THR A 321 12.64 29.64 10.90
N GLY A 322 12.79 29.53 12.23
CA GLY A 322 11.87 28.80 13.10
C GLY A 322 12.08 27.28 13.17
N LYS A 323 13.28 26.76 12.86
CA LYS A 323 13.58 25.31 12.91
C LYS A 323 13.35 24.71 14.30
N THR A 324 13.91 25.35 15.32
CA THR A 324 13.77 24.91 16.71
C THR A 324 12.31 24.93 17.14
N SER A 325 11.58 25.99 16.79
CA SER A 325 10.15 26.12 17.06
C SER A 325 9.31 25.05 16.35
N LEU A 326 9.63 24.75 15.09
CA LEU A 326 8.98 23.67 14.35
C LEU A 326 9.20 22.32 15.04
N ILE A 327 10.43 22.04 15.49
CA ILE A 327 10.73 20.79 16.19
C ILE A 327 10.01 20.72 17.55
N ARG A 328 10.05 21.81 18.33
CA ARG A 328 9.56 21.82 19.71
C ARG A 328 8.04 21.98 19.80
N ALA A 329 7.47 22.98 19.16
CA ALA A 329 6.03 23.26 19.24
C ALA A 329 5.21 22.49 18.20
N GLY A 330 5.79 22.19 17.04
CA GLY A 330 5.11 21.46 15.96
C GLY A 330 5.25 19.95 16.10
N VAL A 331 6.49 19.45 16.12
CA VAL A 331 6.77 18.01 15.99
C VAL A 331 6.73 17.28 17.32
N ALA A 332 7.32 17.82 18.39
CA ALA A 332 7.41 17.12 19.66
C ALA A 332 6.04 16.71 20.25
N PRO A 333 4.98 17.54 20.19
CA PRO A 333 3.64 17.13 20.63
C PRO A 333 3.07 15.98 19.80
N ILE A 334 3.28 16.00 18.48
CA ILE A 334 2.84 14.92 17.58
C ILE A 334 3.55 13.61 17.96
N LEU A 335 4.86 13.66 18.21
CA LEU A 335 5.63 12.49 18.65
C LEU A 335 5.17 11.98 20.02
N ALA A 336 4.92 12.88 20.98
CA ALA A 336 4.41 12.53 22.31
C ALA A 336 3.05 11.82 22.24
N ARG A 337 2.13 12.31 21.40
CA ARG A 337 0.83 11.65 21.13
C ARG A 337 0.98 10.28 20.47
N ARG A 338 2.10 10.02 19.80
CA ARG A 338 2.45 8.72 19.19
C ARG A 338 3.34 7.87 20.11
N SER A 339 3.21 8.04 21.43
CA SER A 339 3.93 7.29 22.47
C SER A 339 5.47 7.35 22.36
N CYS A 340 6.00 8.38 21.69
CA CYS A 340 7.44 8.64 21.65
C CYS A 340 7.79 9.65 22.74
N LEU A 341 8.97 9.52 23.35
CA LEU A 341 9.50 10.52 24.28
C LEU A 341 10.43 11.48 23.53
N PRO A 342 9.98 12.69 23.14
CA PRO A 342 10.86 13.67 22.52
C PRO A 342 11.87 14.20 23.54
N LEU A 343 13.16 14.03 23.24
CA LEU A 343 14.28 14.54 24.02
C LEU A 343 15.03 15.58 23.19
N VAL A 344 15.22 16.78 23.75
CA VAL A 344 15.95 17.84 23.07
C VAL A 344 17.38 17.87 23.60
N VAL A 345 18.29 17.31 22.82
CA VAL A 345 19.71 17.24 23.22
C VAL A 345 20.50 18.35 22.53
N ARG A 346 21.11 19.24 23.32
CA ARG A 346 22.15 20.15 22.83
C ARG A 346 23.52 19.55 23.17
N PRO A 347 24.30 19.07 22.18
CA PRO A 347 25.58 18.44 22.44
C PRO A 347 26.66 19.49 22.73
N ALA A 348 26.59 20.14 23.90
CA ALA A 348 27.65 21.03 24.37
C ALA A 348 28.84 20.21 24.91
N ASP A 349 28.57 19.34 25.90
CA ASP A 349 29.58 18.53 26.59
C ASP A 349 29.69 17.07 26.05
N GLY A 350 28.92 16.75 24.99
CA GLY A 350 28.84 15.42 24.38
C GLY A 350 27.41 14.84 24.35
N PRO A 351 27.01 14.17 23.26
CA PRO A 351 25.61 13.79 23.01
C PRO A 351 25.05 12.78 24.01
N ALA A 352 25.84 11.78 24.43
CA ALA A 352 25.39 10.77 25.38
C ALA A 352 25.18 11.34 26.80
N LEU A 353 26.02 12.29 27.22
CA LEU A 353 25.92 12.90 28.55
C LEU A 353 24.74 13.85 28.62
N ALA A 354 24.54 14.65 27.56
CA ALA A 354 23.41 15.56 27.44
C ALA A 354 22.07 14.79 27.37
N ALA A 355 22.01 13.67 26.63
CA ALA A 355 20.81 12.81 26.61
C ALA A 355 20.49 12.21 27.99
N LYS A 356 21.50 11.77 28.75
CA LYS A 356 21.32 11.24 30.11
C LYS A 356 20.82 12.29 31.11
N ARG A 357 21.21 13.56 30.96
CA ARG A 357 20.71 14.65 31.80
C ARG A 357 19.23 14.90 31.53
N GLU A 358 18.87 15.05 30.26
CA GLU A 358 17.48 15.26 29.84
C GLU A 358 16.55 14.13 30.30
N LEU A 359 16.99 12.88 30.21
CA LEU A 359 16.25 11.70 30.67
C LEU A 359 16.02 11.63 32.20
N ARG A 360 16.75 12.40 33.01
CA ARG A 360 16.57 12.44 34.48
C ARG A 360 15.62 13.53 34.93
N GLU A 361 15.38 14.52 34.08
CA GLU A 361 14.54 15.68 34.37
C GLU A 361 13.08 15.48 33.91
N LYS A 362 12.82 14.44 33.11
CA LYS A 362 11.49 13.96 32.70
C LYS A 362 11.17 12.63 33.37
#